data_AF-A0A814DT81-F1
#
_entry.id   AF-A0A814DT81-F1
#
_cell.length_a   1.000
_cell.length_b   1.000
_cell.length_c   1.000
_cell.angle_alpha   90.00
_cell.angle_beta   90.00
_cell.angle_gamma   90.00
#
_symmetry.space_group_name_H-M   'P 1'
#
loop_
_entity.id
_entity.type
_entity.pdbx_description
1 polymer ?
#
loop_
_entity_poly.entity_id
_entity_poly.type
_entity_poly.pdbx_seq_one_letter_code
_entity_poly.pdbx_strand_id
1 'polypeptide(L)'
;MDDECLKRFEFKVPKGPTNLFELEKHMVKLFGWQPASQTYAVAEFYNRKQFPKEDYKDFYQNLWNLAIYAYAEFDQSMYDYLVKERFVTGLNEPSVFRRVDAAKPQTFADKQTSNSRE
;
A
#
# COMPACT_ATOMS: atom_id res chain seq x y z
N MET A 1 -40.86 -18.64 27.33
CA MET A 1 -40.03 -18.11 26.23
C MET A 1 -41.01 -17.81 25.13
N ASP A 2 -41.50 -16.59 25.17
CA ASP A 2 -42.72 -16.13 24.55
C ASP A 2 -42.28 -15.19 23.43
N ASP A 3 -42.87 -15.31 22.25
CA ASP A 3 -42.42 -14.60 21.03
C ASP A 3 -42.36 -13.06 21.20
N GLU A 4 -43.07 -12.52 22.20
CA GLU A 4 -43.01 -11.12 22.57
C GLU A 4 -41.67 -10.71 23.21
N CYS A 5 -41.02 -11.59 23.98
CA CYS A 5 -39.69 -11.37 24.54
C CYS A 5 -38.60 -11.32 23.44
N LEU A 6 -38.72 -12.17 22.40
CA LEU A 6 -37.81 -12.17 21.25
C LEU A 6 -37.95 -10.90 20.41
N LYS A 7 -39.19 -10.43 20.15
CA LYS A 7 -39.45 -9.19 19.40
C LYS A 7 -38.86 -7.94 20.05
N ARG A 8 -38.83 -7.88 21.39
CA ARG A 8 -38.21 -6.76 22.13
C ARG A 8 -36.67 -6.77 22.05
N PHE A 9 -36.07 -7.92 21.77
CA PHE A 9 -34.63 -8.06 21.59
C PHE A 9 -34.19 -7.67 20.16
N GLU A 10 -34.94 -8.08 19.14
CA GLU A 10 -34.67 -7.74 17.74
C GLU A 10 -34.68 -6.22 17.48
N PHE A 11 -35.50 -5.46 18.23
CA PHE A 11 -35.63 -4.02 18.04
C PHE A 11 -34.48 -3.18 18.66
N LYS A 12 -33.67 -3.79 19.53
CA LYS A 12 -32.59 -3.08 20.24
C LYS A 12 -31.19 -3.37 19.72
N VAL A 13 -31.04 -4.23 18.72
CA VAL A 13 -29.75 -4.39 18.04
C VAL A 13 -29.50 -3.11 17.24
N PRO A 14 -28.49 -2.29 17.58
CA PRO A 14 -28.16 -1.13 16.79
C PRO A 14 -27.90 -1.62 15.37
N LYS A 15 -28.66 -1.09 14.40
CA LYS A 15 -28.45 -1.46 13.00
C LYS A 15 -27.00 -1.14 12.65
N GLY A 16 -26.25 -2.18 12.30
CA GLY A 16 -24.90 -2.02 11.79
C GLY A 16 -24.91 -1.13 10.55
N PRO A 17 -23.77 -0.48 10.24
CA PRO A 17 -23.68 0.37 9.06
C PRO A 17 -24.05 -0.42 7.81
N THR A 18 -24.99 0.14 7.03
CA THR A 18 -25.57 -0.55 5.85
C THR A 18 -24.68 -0.44 4.62
N ASN A 19 -23.70 0.45 4.63
CA ASN A 19 -22.74 0.67 3.56
C ASN A 19 -21.41 1.16 4.13
N LEU A 20 -20.38 1.19 3.28
CA LEU A 20 -19.02 1.57 3.64
C LEU A 20 -18.93 3.01 4.19
N PHE A 21 -19.69 3.95 3.62
CA PHE A 21 -19.71 5.34 4.05
C PHE A 21 -20.28 5.52 5.48
N GLU A 22 -21.36 4.83 5.80
CA GLU A 22 -21.92 4.79 7.17
C GLU A 22 -20.97 4.08 8.14
N LEU A 23 -20.22 3.07 7.68
CA LEU A 23 -19.20 2.40 8.48
C LEU A 23 -18.05 3.35 8.82
N GLU A 24 -17.53 4.07 7.84
CA GLU A 24 -16.50 5.10 8.02
C GLU A 24 -16.96 6.17 9.01
N LYS A 25 -18.18 6.69 8.84
CA LYS A 25 -18.75 7.68 9.75
C LYS A 25 -18.87 7.15 11.19
N HIS A 26 -19.25 5.88 11.35
CA HIS A 26 -19.26 5.24 12.66
C HIS A 26 -17.85 5.04 13.24
N MET A 27 -16.86 4.68 12.43
CA MET A 27 -15.48 4.55 12.87
C MET A 27 -14.89 5.91 13.31
N VAL A 28 -15.16 6.98 12.56
CA VAL A 28 -14.81 8.36 12.95
C VAL A 28 -15.43 8.70 14.31
N LYS A 29 -16.72 8.39 14.49
CA LYS A 29 -17.45 8.69 15.73
C LYS A 29 -16.95 7.88 16.94
N LEU A 30 -16.65 6.59 16.76
CA LEU A 30 -16.30 5.69 17.84
C LEU A 30 -14.81 5.77 18.23
N PHE A 31 -13.94 5.97 17.24
CA PHE A 31 -12.49 5.87 17.44
C PHE A 31 -11.74 7.19 17.20
N GLY A 32 -12.45 8.26 16.84
CA GLY A 32 -11.81 9.52 16.42
C GLY A 32 -10.98 9.36 15.15
N TRP A 33 -11.16 8.24 14.43
CA TRP A 33 -10.42 7.91 13.22
C TRP A 33 -10.88 8.82 12.10
N GLN A 34 -10.17 9.92 11.86
CA GLN A 34 -10.37 10.67 10.62
C GLN A 34 -9.65 9.90 9.51
N PRO A 35 -10.35 9.50 8.43
CA PRO A 35 -9.64 9.14 7.22
C PRO A 35 -8.78 10.34 6.86
N ALA A 36 -7.50 10.12 6.58
CA ALA A 36 -6.66 11.15 5.98
C ALA A 36 -7.46 11.71 4.80
N SER A 37 -7.76 13.01 4.81
CA SER A 37 -8.39 13.62 3.64
C SER A 37 -7.52 13.26 2.44
N GLN A 38 -8.12 12.98 1.30
CA GLN A 38 -7.36 12.58 0.10
C GLN A 38 -6.19 13.55 -0.16
N THR A 39 -6.41 14.85 0.08
CA THR A 39 -5.40 15.91 0.03
C THR A 39 -4.24 15.71 1.01
N TYR A 40 -4.53 15.29 2.25
CA TYR A 40 -3.51 14.96 3.25
C TYR A 40 -2.72 13.71 2.84
N ALA A 41 -3.39 12.67 2.34
CA ALA A 41 -2.73 11.46 1.87
C ALA A 41 -1.78 11.73 0.69
N VAL A 42 -2.18 12.58 -0.27
CA VAL A 42 -1.33 13.02 -1.38
C VAL A 42 -0.08 13.73 -0.84
N ALA A 43 -0.25 14.66 0.09
CA ALA A 43 0.87 15.41 0.67
C ALA A 43 1.81 14.50 1.46
N GLU A 44 1.29 13.58 2.28
CA GLU A 44 2.13 12.61 2.99
C GLU A 44 2.86 11.69 2.02
N PHE A 45 2.19 11.17 1.00
CA PHE A 45 2.79 10.27 0.01
C PHE A 45 4.05 10.87 -0.63
N TYR A 46 3.99 12.13 -1.05
CA TYR A 46 5.12 12.80 -1.70
C TYR A 46 6.22 13.27 -0.74
N ASN A 47 5.89 13.54 0.52
CA ASN A 47 6.86 13.98 1.53
C ASN A 47 7.47 12.81 2.31
N ARG A 48 6.92 11.60 2.17
CA ARG A 48 7.36 10.45 2.92
C ARG A 48 8.78 10.03 2.51
N LYS A 49 9.67 10.00 3.50
CA LYS A 49 11.01 9.44 3.41
C LYS A 49 11.17 8.35 4.46
N GLN A 50 11.97 7.33 4.17
CA GLN A 50 12.27 6.26 5.12
C GLN A 50 12.81 6.86 6.42
N PHE A 51 12.22 6.50 7.56
CA PHE A 51 12.73 6.98 8.84
C PHE A 51 14.06 6.29 9.20
N PRO A 52 14.90 6.91 10.04
CA PRO A 52 16.10 6.24 10.55
C PRO A 52 15.71 4.92 11.23
N LYS A 53 16.30 3.80 10.79
CA LYS A 53 16.04 2.43 11.28
C LYS A 53 14.68 1.82 10.92
N GLU A 54 13.88 2.48 10.08
CA GLU A 54 12.67 1.87 9.55
C GLU A 54 13.01 0.74 8.57
N ASP A 55 12.33 -0.39 8.68
CA ASP A 55 12.49 -1.50 7.76
C ASP A 55 11.97 -1.15 6.36
N TYR A 56 12.63 -1.65 5.32
CA TYR A 56 12.24 -1.37 3.94
C TYR A 56 10.82 -1.84 3.61
N LYS A 57 10.39 -2.98 4.18
CA LYS A 57 9.05 -3.52 3.96
C LYS A 57 7.99 -2.62 4.59
N ASP A 58 8.26 -2.12 5.79
CA ASP A 58 7.35 -1.21 6.50
C ASP A 58 7.22 0.12 5.76
N PHE A 59 8.33 0.67 5.27
CA PHE A 59 8.33 1.86 4.44
C PHE A 59 7.53 1.67 3.14
N TYR A 60 7.77 0.57 2.42
CA TYR A 60 7.04 0.22 1.20
C TYR A 60 5.54 0.07 1.46
N GLN A 61 5.16 -0.66 2.52
CA GLN A 61 3.77 -0.88 2.88
C GLN A 61 3.07 0.43 3.22
N ASN A 62 3.76 1.34 3.92
CA ASN A 62 3.21 2.65 4.25
C ASN A 62 2.97 3.50 2.98
N LEU A 63 3.93 3.53 2.05
CA LEU A 63 3.75 4.18 0.75
C LEU A 63 2.58 3.59 -0.03
N TRP A 64 2.43 2.27 -0.03
CA TRP A 64 1.33 1.59 -0.70
C TRP A 64 -0.03 2.01 -0.14
N ASN A 65 -0.17 2.03 1.17
CA ASN A 65 -1.40 2.47 1.84
C ASN A 65 -1.70 3.95 1.53
N LEU A 66 -0.67 4.82 1.59
CA LEU A 66 -0.82 6.24 1.26
C LEU A 66 -1.24 6.44 -0.20
N ALA A 67 -0.73 5.65 -1.14
CA ALA A 67 -1.12 5.72 -2.55
C ALA A 67 -2.60 5.34 -2.75
N ILE A 68 -3.09 4.29 -2.07
CA ILE A 68 -4.51 3.90 -2.10
C ILE A 68 -5.39 5.03 -1.55
N TYR A 69 -5.01 5.63 -0.42
CA TYR A 69 -5.78 6.73 0.16
C TYR A 69 -5.73 8.02 -0.67
N ALA A 70 -4.60 8.28 -1.33
CA ALA A 70 -4.41 9.45 -2.17
C ALA A 70 -5.15 9.32 -3.53
N TYR A 71 -5.22 8.11 -4.09
CA TYR A 71 -5.63 7.88 -5.48
C TYR A 71 -6.60 6.69 -5.64
N ALA A 72 -7.67 6.63 -4.85
CA ALA A 72 -8.60 5.49 -4.80
C ALA A 72 -9.13 4.98 -6.17
N GLU A 73 -9.12 5.80 -7.22
CA GLU A 73 -9.60 5.47 -8.57
C GLU A 73 -8.53 4.85 -9.48
N PHE A 74 -7.27 4.80 -9.05
CA PHE A 74 -6.19 4.27 -9.88
C PHE A 74 -6.23 2.74 -9.98
N ASP A 75 -5.74 2.23 -11.10
CA ASP A 75 -5.51 0.80 -11.24
C ASP A 75 -4.20 0.37 -10.57
N GLN A 76 -4.03 -0.96 -10.44
CA GLN A 76 -2.84 -1.54 -9.82
C GLN A 76 -1.53 -1.11 -10.49
N SER A 77 -1.53 -0.92 -11.81
CA SER A 77 -0.32 -0.55 -12.55
C SER A 77 0.16 0.86 -12.19
N MET A 78 -0.77 1.78 -11.94
CA MET A 78 -0.42 3.14 -11.50
C MET A 78 0.06 3.18 -10.06
N TYR A 79 -0.54 2.38 -9.17
CA TYR A 79 0.01 2.24 -7.81
C TYR A 79 1.43 1.67 -7.84
N ASP A 80 1.64 0.60 -8.63
CA ASP A 80 2.97 0.00 -8.78
C ASP A 80 4.00 1.01 -9.27
N TYR A 81 3.66 1.80 -10.30
CA TYR A 81 4.57 2.82 -10.83
C TYR A 81 4.90 3.89 -9.78
N LEU A 82 3.88 4.49 -9.16
CA LEU A 82 4.06 5.59 -8.20
C LEU A 82 4.80 5.13 -6.94
N VAL A 83 4.41 3.99 -6.38
CA VAL A 83 5.03 3.47 -5.15
C VAL A 83 6.47 3.09 -5.42
N LYS A 84 6.79 2.46 -6.56
CA LYS A 84 8.19 2.15 -6.91
C LYS A 84 9.04 3.42 -7.04
N GLU A 85 8.53 4.43 -7.74
CA GLU A 85 9.24 5.71 -7.92
C GLU A 85 9.50 6.39 -6.57
N ARG A 86 8.47 6.47 -5.71
CA ARG A 86 8.61 7.07 -4.38
C ARG A 86 9.46 6.25 -3.44
N PHE A 87 9.38 4.92 -3.51
CA PHE A 87 10.20 4.04 -2.70
C PHE A 87 11.67 4.31 -2.99
N VAL A 88 12.11 4.23 -4.24
CA VAL A 88 13.51 4.44 -4.61
C VAL A 88 14.00 5.84 -4.25
N THR A 89 13.20 6.88 -4.46
CA THR A 89 13.60 8.27 -4.16
C THR A 89 13.55 8.62 -2.67
N GLY A 90 12.72 7.93 -1.88
CA GLY A 90 12.54 8.18 -0.46
C GLY A 90 13.42 7.33 0.47
N LEU A 91 14.23 6.39 -0.06
CA LEU A 91 15.19 5.62 0.73
C LEU A 91 16.31 6.48 1.29
N ASN A 92 16.78 6.12 2.48
CA ASN A 92 17.97 6.75 3.07
C ASN A 92 19.25 6.41 2.29
N GLU A 93 19.31 5.20 1.71
CA GLU A 93 20.43 4.72 0.87
C GLU A 93 19.93 4.28 -0.53
N PRO A 94 19.69 5.21 -1.45
CA PRO A 94 19.13 4.90 -2.78
C PRO A 94 20.08 4.10 -3.69
N SER A 95 21.36 3.97 -3.31
CA SER A 95 22.41 3.27 -4.05
C SER A 95 22.23 1.75 -4.09
N VAL A 96 21.48 1.15 -3.15
CA VAL A 96 21.22 -0.29 -3.11
C VAL A 96 20.38 -0.76 -4.31
N PHE A 97 19.46 0.09 -4.79
CA PHE A 97 18.49 -0.28 -5.82
C PHE A 97 18.83 0.25 -7.23
N ARG A 98 19.67 1.28 -7.36
CA ARG A 98 20.15 1.76 -8.69
C ARG A 98 21.02 0.75 -9.45
N ARG A 99 21.48 -0.33 -8.82
CA ARG A 99 22.37 -1.31 -9.45
C ARG A 99 21.67 -2.31 -10.37
N VAL A 100 20.34 -2.36 -10.39
CA VAL A 100 19.57 -3.33 -11.19
C VAL A 100 19.40 -2.86 -12.65
N ASP A 101 19.26 -1.56 -12.90
CA ASP A 101 19.05 -1.03 -14.26
C ASP A 101 20.34 -0.91 -15.10
N ALA A 102 21.52 -0.97 -14.47
CA ALA A 102 22.81 -0.88 -15.15
C ALA A 102 23.34 -2.24 -15.65
N ALA A 103 22.76 -3.36 -15.20
CA ALA A 103 23.11 -4.68 -15.67
C ALA A 103 22.35 -4.98 -16.97
N LYS A 104 22.93 -4.58 -18.10
CA LYS A 104 22.55 -5.09 -19.43
C LYS A 104 22.47 -6.63 -19.34
N PRO A 105 21.42 -7.30 -19.85
CA PRO A 105 21.36 -8.75 -19.82
C PRO A 105 22.56 -9.30 -20.59
N GLN A 106 23.54 -9.85 -19.87
CA GLN A 106 24.62 -10.59 -20.47
C GLN A 106 23.98 -11.85 -21.05
N THR A 107 23.74 -11.81 -22.35
CA THR A 107 23.37 -12.98 -23.15
C THR A 107 24.35 -14.11 -22.82
N PHE A 108 23.82 -15.19 -22.24
CA PHE A 108 24.50 -16.47 -22.00
C PHE A 108 24.81 -17.20 -23.34
N ALA A 109 25.43 -16.51 -24.29
CA ALA A 109 25.73 -17.03 -25.63
C ALA A 109 27.21 -17.31 -25.88
N ASP A 110 28.11 -17.03 -24.93
CA ASP A 110 29.57 -17.17 -25.15
C ASP A 110 30.20 -18.25 -24.26
N LYS A 111 29.63 -19.46 -24.21
CA LYS A 111 30.34 -20.63 -23.65
C LYS A 111 30.00 -21.95 -24.36
N GLN A 112 30.04 -21.99 -25.69
CA GLN A 112 30.24 -23.25 -26.42
C GLN A 112 31.01 -22.98 -27.71
N THR A 113 32.35 -23.04 -27.66
CA THR A 113 33.24 -23.61 -28.71
C THR A 113 34.69 -23.43 -28.27
N SER A 114 35.14 -24.30 -27.38
CA SER A 114 36.56 -24.62 -27.22
C SER A 114 36.70 -26.06 -26.76
N ASN A 115 36.38 -26.98 -27.67
CA ASN A 115 37.00 -28.31 -27.68
C ASN A 115 36.70 -29.03 -28.99
N SER A 116 37.66 -29.03 -29.89
CA SER A 116 37.96 -30.16 -30.77
C SER A 116 39.44 -30.08 -31.09
N ARG A 117 40.23 -30.79 -30.27
CA ARG A 117 41.47 -31.40 -30.72
C ARG A 117 41.08 -32.55 -31.62
N GLU A 118 41.58 -32.55 -32.84
CA GLU A 118 42.29 -33.67 -33.48
C GLU A 118 43.05 -33.14 -34.70
#